data_AF-A0A6A5YBA7-F1
#
_entry.id   AF-A0A6A5YBA7-F1
#
_cell.length_a   1.000
_cell.length_b   1.000
_cell.length_c   1.000
_cell.angle_alpha   90.00
_cell.angle_beta   90.00
_cell.angle_gamma   90.00
#
_symmetry.space_group_name_H-M   'P 1'
#
loop_
_entity.id
_entity.type
_entity.pdbx_description
1 polymer ?
#
loop_
_entity_poly.entity_id
_entity_poly.type
_entity_poly.pdbx_seq_one_letter_code
_entity_poly.pdbx_strand_id
1 'polypeptide(L)'
;MVQPLTIRNLTSTPLELKRIERYPSPSSNDYSWFSRNATSTNSTEPSASELAERAQSFAHNDISLLIKPFQTQKTSIEALSLGPTDVLRLTFESAGQRYRIDTPSSNNASQTFTPLAPNPKHQYTGIYHPLESHLAIFSSANLQCWMRELSDETPISGLSIPGTHNTPTCYRALPSVRCQAVSPLTQLENGIRFFDIRVQPSTDTTNPTLTLVHGVFPISLTGAKTLSPLLTTISTFLTTHPSETVILSLKREGPGSATDAHLSTILHTHYISPNPHLWYTSPLIPTLRQARGKIILLRRFALAADLKQLNDGHGWALDAENWAYNTPDCIHGAVRVQDYCDILSPSLIPAKLEYCAQHFERAARNVAPLPGVTTDRTNPVPPEPLYLNFLTGSNFFHKGCWPEKVAGALNPGMIRYLCLEHHGGAGGGEGDVGVGDGSTGVVVCDWVGEGGDWDLVRCVVGMNAFLEMREGILLEDGGK
;
A
#
# COMPACT_ATOMS: atom_id res chain seq x y z
N MET A 1 -22.40 20.89 -16.26
CA MET A 1 -23.27 20.36 -15.19
C MET A 1 -22.37 19.97 -14.05
N VAL A 2 -22.65 20.43 -12.83
CA VAL A 2 -21.91 20.06 -11.62
C VAL A 2 -22.21 18.58 -11.34
N GLN A 3 -21.18 17.75 -11.18
CA GLN A 3 -21.39 16.36 -10.81
C GLN A 3 -21.78 16.29 -9.32
N PRO A 4 -22.78 15.48 -8.95
CA PRO A 4 -23.09 15.26 -7.56
C PRO A 4 -21.95 14.50 -6.87
N LEU A 5 -21.73 14.80 -5.59
CA LEU A 5 -20.77 14.12 -4.75
C LEU A 5 -21.12 12.64 -4.67
N THR A 6 -20.15 11.78 -4.96
CA THR A 6 -20.21 10.36 -4.66
C THR A 6 -19.34 10.07 -3.46
N ILE A 7 -19.85 9.35 -2.47
CA ILE A 7 -19.10 8.99 -1.26
C ILE A 7 -18.97 7.48 -1.23
N ARG A 8 -17.74 6.99 -1.08
CA ARG A 8 -17.44 5.58 -0.97
C ARG A 8 -16.83 5.28 0.39
N ASN A 9 -17.52 4.43 1.15
CA ASN A 9 -17.03 3.93 2.43
C ASN A 9 -16.20 2.66 2.17
N LEU A 10 -14.88 2.74 2.33
CA LEU A 10 -13.94 1.60 2.27
C LEU A 10 -13.47 1.18 3.67
N THR A 11 -14.29 1.45 4.68
CA THR A 11 -14.01 1.08 6.08
C THR A 11 -14.86 -0.13 6.48
N SER A 12 -14.45 -0.81 7.55
CA SER A 12 -15.20 -1.90 8.18
C SER A 12 -16.41 -1.42 9.00
N THR A 13 -16.59 -0.11 9.14
CA THR A 13 -17.63 0.50 9.97
C THR A 13 -18.64 1.28 9.14
N PRO A 14 -19.94 1.31 9.51
CA PRO A 14 -20.89 2.20 8.88
C PRO A 14 -20.52 3.67 9.17
N LEU A 15 -20.73 4.52 8.17
CA LEU A 15 -20.55 5.97 8.27
C LEU A 15 -21.88 6.64 7.96
N GLU A 16 -22.34 7.53 8.83
CA GLU A 16 -23.54 8.33 8.57
C GLU A 16 -23.15 9.79 8.33
N LEU A 17 -23.37 10.32 7.13
CA LEU A 17 -23.20 11.74 6.88
C LEU A 17 -24.33 12.49 7.60
N LYS A 18 -23.95 13.30 8.59
CA LYS A 18 -24.88 14.05 9.45
C LYS A 18 -25.04 15.51 9.06
N ARG A 19 -23.98 16.11 8.51
CA ARG A 19 -23.96 17.55 8.24
C ARG A 19 -23.05 17.90 7.07
N ILE A 20 -23.52 18.88 6.30
CA ILE A 20 -22.82 19.48 5.18
C ILE A 20 -22.75 20.98 5.43
N GLU A 21 -21.55 21.54 5.38
CA GLU A 21 -21.30 22.96 5.52
C GLU A 21 -20.50 23.45 4.31
N ARG A 22 -20.83 24.65 3.81
CA ARG A 22 -20.09 25.26 2.71
C ARG A 22 -19.38 26.53 3.18
N TYR A 23 -18.12 26.66 2.77
CA TYR A 23 -17.29 27.81 3.09
C TYR A 23 -16.73 28.42 1.80
N PRO A 24 -16.63 29.76 1.74
CA PRO A 24 -15.82 30.41 0.71
C PRO A 24 -14.34 30.09 0.97
N SER A 25 -13.54 29.99 -0.09
CA SER A 25 -12.08 29.98 0.05
C SER A 25 -11.61 31.15 0.91
N PRO A 26 -10.57 30.98 1.74
CA PRO A 26 -9.78 32.13 2.19
C PRO A 26 -9.27 32.82 0.93
N SER A 27 -9.73 34.05 0.66
CA SER A 27 -9.18 34.85 -0.42
C SER A 27 -7.88 35.49 0.06
N SER A 28 -6.87 35.58 -0.80
CA SER A 28 -5.64 36.35 -0.52
C SER A 28 -5.91 37.85 -0.28
N ASN A 29 -7.15 38.32 -0.46
CA ASN A 29 -7.57 39.71 -0.27
C ASN A 29 -8.27 39.97 1.08
N ASP A 30 -8.63 38.95 1.85
CA ASP A 30 -9.24 39.15 3.17
C ASP A 30 -8.28 39.74 4.21
N TYR A 31 -6.97 39.74 3.93
CA TYR A 31 -5.96 40.48 4.69
C TYR A 31 -6.26 41.99 4.80
N SER A 32 -7.03 42.57 3.87
CA SER A 32 -7.34 44.00 3.86
C SER A 32 -8.49 44.43 4.78
N TRP A 33 -9.42 43.53 5.11
CA TRP A 33 -10.50 43.79 6.08
C TRP A 33 -10.01 43.64 7.52
N PHE A 34 -9.13 42.66 7.78
CA PHE A 34 -8.61 42.39 9.13
C PHE A 34 -7.64 43.46 9.67
N SER A 35 -7.06 44.28 8.80
CA SER A 35 -6.11 45.34 9.17
C SER A 35 -6.75 46.66 9.62
N ARG A 36 -8.09 46.78 9.65
CA ARG A 36 -8.75 48.03 10.08
C ARG A 36 -9.21 48.07 11.54
N ASN A 37 -9.11 46.98 12.30
CA ASN A 37 -9.60 46.96 13.70
C ASN A 37 -8.66 46.33 14.74
N ALA A 38 -7.38 46.14 14.45
CA ALA A 38 -6.42 45.59 15.42
C ALA A 38 -5.35 46.62 15.82
N THR A 39 -5.65 47.45 16.82
CA THR A 39 -4.59 48.04 17.66
C THR A 39 -4.14 46.99 18.67
N SER A 40 -3.28 46.07 18.24
CA SER A 40 -2.60 45.13 19.14
C SER A 40 -1.37 44.55 18.46
N THR A 41 -0.21 44.88 18.99
CA THR A 41 1.10 44.37 18.59
C THR A 41 1.27 42.93 19.09
N ASN A 42 1.05 41.95 18.22
CA ASN A 42 1.71 40.64 18.18
C ASN A 42 1.21 39.86 16.95
N SER A 43 1.94 39.95 15.84
CA SER A 43 1.61 39.30 14.57
C SER A 43 2.23 37.91 14.48
N THR A 44 1.45 36.89 14.84
CA THR A 44 1.56 35.57 14.19
C THR A 44 0.34 35.45 13.29
N GLU A 45 0.56 35.35 11.98
CA GLU A 45 -0.54 35.12 11.04
C GLU A 45 -1.17 33.75 11.32
N PRO A 46 -2.50 33.65 11.48
CA PRO A 46 -3.16 32.37 11.66
C PRO A 46 -3.03 31.51 10.39
N SER A 47 -2.83 30.22 10.58
CA SER A 47 -2.76 29.23 9.50
C SER A 47 -4.10 29.16 8.72
N ALA A 48 -4.05 28.70 7.46
CA ALA A 48 -5.26 28.50 6.63
C ALA A 48 -6.30 27.59 7.32
N SER A 49 -5.85 26.63 8.13
CA SER A 49 -6.69 25.77 8.97
C SER A 49 -7.41 26.54 10.08
N GLU A 50 -6.75 27.46 10.77
CA GLU A 50 -7.35 28.27 11.84
C GLU A 50 -8.34 29.31 11.30
N LEU A 51 -8.09 29.81 10.09
CA LEU A 51 -9.01 30.69 9.36
C LEU A 51 -10.28 29.95 8.91
N ALA A 52 -10.15 28.69 8.47
CA ALA A 52 -11.29 27.84 8.10
C ALA A 52 -12.14 27.38 9.31
N GLU A 53 -11.60 27.39 10.52
CA GLU A 53 -12.38 27.15 11.75
C GLU A 53 -13.19 28.38 12.19
N ARG A 54 -12.75 29.59 11.82
CA ARG A 54 -13.40 30.87 12.19
C ARG A 54 -14.32 31.43 11.11
N ALA A 55 -14.28 30.89 9.89
CA ALA A 55 -15.19 31.28 8.82
C ALA A 55 -16.65 30.96 9.21
N GLN A 56 -17.57 31.90 8.99
CA GLN A 56 -19.00 31.65 9.17
C GLN A 56 -19.51 30.88 7.94
N SER A 57 -20.09 29.69 8.13
CA SER A 57 -20.72 28.93 7.05
C SER A 57 -21.91 29.72 6.49
N PHE A 58 -21.99 29.92 5.18
CA PHE A 58 -23.14 30.61 4.56
C PHE A 58 -24.36 29.70 4.40
N ALA A 59 -24.17 28.38 4.45
CA ALA A 59 -25.23 27.37 4.45
C ALA A 59 -24.79 26.13 5.24
N HIS A 60 -25.68 25.64 6.11
CA HIS A 60 -25.56 24.33 6.74
C HIS A 60 -26.82 23.52 6.45
N ASN A 61 -26.65 22.25 6.06
CA ASN A 61 -27.73 21.31 5.88
C ASN A 61 -27.47 20.09 6.76
N ASP A 62 -28.37 19.84 7.71
CA ASP A 62 -28.39 18.59 8.45
C ASP A 62 -29.06 17.52 7.56
N ILE A 63 -28.41 16.37 7.47
CA ILE A 63 -28.80 15.25 6.63
C ILE A 63 -28.61 13.96 7.42
N SER A 64 -29.28 12.89 7.02
CA SER A 64 -29.02 11.54 7.54
C SER A 64 -28.87 10.63 6.33
N LEU A 65 -27.61 10.36 5.98
CA LEU A 65 -27.28 9.46 4.88
C LEU A 65 -26.34 8.38 5.40
N LEU A 66 -26.89 7.18 5.63
CA LEU A 66 -26.14 6.01 6.03
C LEU A 66 -25.41 5.41 4.83
N ILE A 67 -24.11 5.17 4.99
CA ILE A 67 -23.24 4.52 4.01
C ILE A 67 -22.64 3.29 4.70
N LYS A 68 -23.14 2.11 4.34
CA LYS A 68 -22.70 0.82 4.90
C LYS A 68 -21.20 0.57 4.58
N PRO A 69 -20.51 -0.31 5.33
CA PRO A 69 -19.17 -0.77 4.97
C PRO A 69 -19.09 -1.20 3.50
N PHE A 70 -18.03 -0.81 2.81
CA PHE A 70 -17.76 -1.13 1.40
C PHE A 70 -18.84 -0.67 0.40
N GLN A 71 -19.71 0.26 0.80
CA GLN A 71 -20.76 0.81 -0.06
C GLN A 71 -20.31 2.10 -0.76
N THR A 72 -20.65 2.23 -2.03
CA THR A 72 -20.59 3.49 -2.78
C THR A 72 -21.98 4.12 -2.86
N GLN A 73 -22.11 5.35 -2.38
CA GLN A 73 -23.35 6.11 -2.38
C GLN A 73 -23.23 7.34 -3.28
N LYS A 74 -24.00 7.36 -4.37
CA LYS A 74 -24.24 8.57 -5.15
C LYS A 74 -25.23 9.45 -4.40
N THR A 75 -24.88 10.73 -4.21
CA THR A 75 -25.71 11.66 -3.43
C THR A 75 -26.42 12.67 -4.34
N SER A 76 -27.30 13.49 -3.78
CA SER A 76 -27.84 14.69 -4.44
C SER A 76 -27.07 15.96 -4.08
N ILE A 77 -25.90 15.84 -3.44
CA ILE A 77 -25.12 16.96 -2.94
C ILE A 77 -24.26 17.49 -4.08
N GLU A 78 -24.45 18.74 -4.49
CA GLU A 78 -23.60 19.37 -5.50
C GLU A 78 -22.19 19.61 -4.95
N ALA A 79 -21.16 18.99 -5.54
CA ALA A 79 -19.81 19.07 -5.01
C ALA A 79 -19.17 20.46 -5.14
N LEU A 80 -19.48 21.20 -6.22
CA LEU A 80 -18.93 22.53 -6.52
C LEU A 80 -20.03 23.44 -7.07
N SER A 81 -20.72 24.18 -6.19
CA SER A 81 -21.92 24.93 -6.57
C SER A 81 -21.68 26.41 -6.90
N LEU A 82 -20.60 27.05 -6.41
CA LEU A 82 -20.44 28.51 -6.49
C LEU A 82 -19.05 29.00 -6.99
N GLY A 83 -18.03 28.13 -7.06
CA GLY A 83 -16.75 28.47 -7.69
C GLY A 83 -15.68 27.38 -7.60
N PRO A 84 -14.54 27.54 -8.29
CA PRO A 84 -13.43 26.57 -8.27
C PRO A 84 -12.68 26.49 -6.92
N THR A 85 -13.07 27.29 -5.93
CA THR A 85 -12.40 27.43 -4.64
C THR A 85 -13.31 27.18 -3.43
N ASP A 86 -14.53 26.68 -3.65
CA ASP A 86 -15.45 26.34 -2.56
C ASP A 86 -14.94 25.15 -1.74
N VAL A 87 -15.04 25.24 -0.42
CA VAL A 87 -14.74 24.12 0.50
C VAL A 87 -16.04 23.54 1.03
N LEU A 88 -16.23 22.24 0.80
CA LEU A 88 -17.30 21.44 1.34
C LEU A 88 -16.81 20.69 2.57
N ARG A 89 -17.31 21.08 3.74
CA ARG A 89 -17.05 20.42 5.02
C ARG A 89 -18.13 19.38 5.27
N LEU A 90 -17.70 18.14 5.46
CA LEU A 90 -18.57 16.99 5.71
C LEU A 90 -18.34 16.49 7.13
N THR A 91 -19.42 16.32 7.89
CA THR A 91 -19.37 15.70 9.22
C THR A 91 -20.06 14.35 9.18
N PHE A 92 -19.29 13.31 9.43
CA PHE A 92 -19.75 11.94 9.54
C PHE A 92 -19.88 11.53 11.00
N GLU A 93 -20.79 10.61 11.29
CA GLU A 93 -20.93 9.95 12.57
C GLU A 93 -20.67 8.46 12.43
N SER A 94 -19.91 7.90 13.36
CA SER A 94 -19.62 6.47 13.46
C SER A 94 -19.38 6.08 14.92
N ALA A 95 -19.94 4.96 15.37
CA ALA A 95 -19.87 4.48 16.75
C ALA A 95 -20.20 5.55 17.82
N GLY A 96 -21.12 6.47 17.49
CA GLY A 96 -21.56 7.58 18.36
C GLY A 96 -20.60 8.76 18.44
N GLN A 97 -19.57 8.82 17.59
CA GLN A 97 -18.60 9.92 17.53
C GLN A 97 -18.63 10.59 16.17
N ARG A 98 -18.36 11.90 16.14
CA ARG A 98 -18.37 12.70 14.91
C ARG A 98 -16.96 13.00 14.41
N TYR A 99 -16.82 12.99 13.09
CA TYR A 99 -15.56 13.15 12.37
C TYR A 99 -15.77 14.11 11.20
N ARG A 100 -14.84 15.05 11.03
CA ARG A 100 -14.93 16.13 10.05
C ARG A 100 -13.86 16.01 8.97
N ILE A 101 -14.21 16.24 7.72
CA ILE A 101 -13.28 16.38 6.60
C ILE A 101 -13.69 17.56 5.72
N ASP A 102 -12.69 18.25 5.15
CA ASP A 102 -12.89 19.37 4.22
C ASP A 102 -12.48 18.93 2.81
N THR A 103 -13.32 19.19 1.81
CA THR A 103 -13.09 18.76 0.42
C THR A 103 -13.32 19.92 -0.56
N PRO A 104 -12.45 20.15 -1.55
CA PRO A 104 -11.17 19.46 -1.78
C PRO A 104 -10.12 19.80 -0.70
N SER A 105 -9.12 18.93 -0.55
CA SER A 105 -7.95 19.23 0.29
C SER A 105 -7.03 20.24 -0.42
N SER A 106 -6.27 21.02 0.36
CA SER A 106 -5.42 22.11 -0.16
C SER A 106 -4.38 21.66 -1.21
N ASN A 107 -3.97 20.40 -1.19
CA ASN A 107 -2.95 19.83 -2.07
C ASN A 107 -3.46 18.67 -2.94
N ASN A 108 -4.78 18.41 -2.99
CA ASN A 108 -5.37 17.21 -3.59
C ASN A 108 -4.79 15.87 -3.07
N ALA A 109 -4.14 15.90 -1.90
CA ALA A 109 -3.64 14.73 -1.20
C ALA A 109 -4.68 14.19 -0.21
N SER A 110 -4.45 13.00 0.33
CA SER A 110 -5.27 12.42 1.38
C SER A 110 -5.30 13.30 2.64
N GLN A 111 -6.42 13.29 3.34
CA GLN A 111 -6.62 14.05 4.57
C GLN A 111 -7.15 13.14 5.68
N THR A 112 -6.50 13.17 6.84
CA THR A 112 -7.05 12.54 8.04
C THR A 112 -8.23 13.35 8.56
N PHE A 113 -9.32 12.67 8.90
CA PHE A 113 -10.51 13.29 9.48
C PHE A 113 -10.16 13.89 10.84
N THR A 114 -10.71 15.07 11.12
CA THR A 114 -10.63 15.69 12.45
C THR A 114 -11.71 15.06 13.35
N PRO A 115 -11.34 14.31 14.40
CA PRO A 115 -12.32 13.83 15.37
C PRO A 115 -12.87 15.01 16.18
N LEU A 116 -14.18 15.01 16.41
CA LEU A 116 -14.86 16.03 17.23
C LEU A 116 -15.07 15.57 18.68
N ALA A 117 -14.53 14.40 19.03
CA ALA A 117 -14.50 13.86 20.39
C ALA A 117 -13.03 13.75 20.87
N PRO A 118 -12.76 13.97 22.17
CA PRO A 118 -11.38 13.98 22.70
C PRO A 118 -10.67 12.62 22.62
N ASN A 119 -11.41 11.51 22.65
CA ASN A 119 -10.88 10.15 22.57
C ASN A 119 -11.52 9.40 21.38
N PRO A 120 -11.00 9.57 20.16
CA PRO A 120 -11.58 8.94 18.98
C PRO A 120 -11.46 7.42 19.02
N LYS A 121 -12.56 6.71 18.78
CA LYS A 121 -12.63 5.24 18.66
C LYS A 121 -12.01 4.75 17.35
N HIS A 122 -12.11 5.56 16.31
CA HIS A 122 -11.64 5.28 14.96
C HIS A 122 -10.84 6.46 14.43
N GLN A 123 -9.98 6.19 13.46
CA GLN A 123 -9.33 7.20 12.64
C GLN A 123 -9.67 6.93 11.18
N TYR A 124 -9.93 7.98 10.42
CA TYR A 124 -10.33 7.88 9.02
C TYR A 124 -9.47 8.77 8.14
N THR A 125 -9.20 8.32 6.93
CA THR A 125 -8.51 9.10 5.89
C THR A 125 -9.41 9.21 4.68
N GLY A 126 -9.61 10.42 4.19
CA GLY A 126 -10.37 10.70 2.98
C GLY A 126 -9.46 11.05 1.81
N ILE A 127 -9.79 10.53 0.64
CA ILE A 127 -9.17 10.90 -0.63
C ILE A 127 -10.26 11.42 -1.54
N TYR A 128 -10.19 12.71 -1.86
CA TYR A 128 -11.14 13.38 -2.73
C TYR A 128 -10.59 13.49 -4.14
N HIS A 129 -11.36 13.03 -5.12
CA HIS A 129 -11.08 13.13 -6.54
C HIS A 129 -11.96 14.23 -7.16
N PRO A 130 -11.41 15.43 -7.44
CA PRO A 130 -12.21 16.57 -7.87
C PRO A 130 -12.87 16.37 -9.25
N LEU A 131 -12.21 15.67 -10.18
CA LEU A 131 -12.71 15.46 -11.53
C LEU A 131 -13.99 14.60 -11.55
N GLU A 132 -14.05 13.60 -10.66
CA GLU A 132 -15.20 12.71 -10.51
C GLU A 132 -16.16 13.11 -9.37
N SER A 133 -15.85 14.20 -8.65
CA SER A 133 -16.58 14.60 -7.44
C SER A 133 -16.78 13.42 -6.48
N HIS A 134 -15.68 12.70 -6.19
CA HIS A 134 -15.74 11.43 -5.47
C HIS A 134 -14.87 11.45 -4.21
N LEU A 135 -15.45 11.16 -3.05
CA LEU A 135 -14.74 10.99 -1.78
C LEU A 135 -14.67 9.51 -1.42
N ALA A 136 -13.47 8.93 -1.42
CA ALA A 136 -13.21 7.61 -0.83
C ALA A 136 -12.75 7.77 0.62
N ILE A 137 -13.29 6.98 1.53
CA ILE A 137 -12.99 7.03 2.97
C ILE A 137 -12.43 5.68 3.41
N PHE A 138 -11.22 5.69 3.97
CA PHE A 138 -10.52 4.51 4.48
C PHE A 138 -10.39 4.58 6.00
N SER A 139 -10.30 3.42 6.65
CA SER A 139 -9.80 3.32 8.03
C SER A 139 -8.33 3.75 8.03
N SER A 140 -7.94 4.67 8.90
CA SER A 140 -6.53 5.00 9.08
C SER A 140 -5.88 3.92 9.92
N ALA A 141 -5.03 3.10 9.29
CA ALA A 141 -4.14 2.22 10.02
C ALA A 141 -2.92 2.99 10.54
N ASN A 142 -2.39 2.58 11.69
CA ASN A 142 -1.06 3.00 12.08
C ASN A 142 -0.04 2.30 11.16
N LEU A 143 0.45 3.00 10.14
CA LEU A 143 1.31 2.44 9.09
C LEU A 143 2.59 1.75 9.63
N GLN A 144 3.07 2.10 10.83
CA GLN A 144 4.23 1.43 11.44
C GLN A 144 3.89 0.04 11.99
N CYS A 145 2.62 -0.24 12.27
CA CYS A 145 2.16 -1.48 12.90
C CYS A 145 0.77 -1.92 12.40
N TRP A 146 0.50 -1.77 11.10
CA TRP A 146 -0.83 -1.97 10.53
C TRP A 146 -1.25 -3.45 10.55
N MET A 147 -0.30 -4.39 10.55
CA MET A 147 -0.63 -5.83 10.62
C MET A 147 -1.13 -6.23 12.02
N ARG A 148 -0.98 -5.40 13.05
CA ARG A 148 -1.43 -5.70 14.43
C ARG A 148 -2.94 -5.92 14.52
N GLU A 149 -3.71 -5.21 13.71
CA GLU A 149 -5.18 -5.23 13.77
C GLU A 149 -5.78 -6.50 13.12
N LEU A 150 -4.95 -7.31 12.47
CA LEU A 150 -5.34 -8.53 11.76
C LEU A 150 -5.11 -9.79 12.60
N SER A 151 -5.92 -10.81 12.37
CA SER A 151 -5.85 -12.10 13.06
C SER A 151 -4.55 -12.85 12.77
N ASP A 152 -4.06 -13.54 13.79
CA ASP A 152 -2.91 -14.44 13.71
C ASP A 152 -3.13 -15.61 12.73
N GLU A 153 -4.38 -16.00 12.48
CA GLU A 153 -4.72 -17.10 11.57
C GLU A 153 -4.73 -16.67 10.09
N THR A 154 -4.63 -15.37 9.82
CA THR A 154 -4.75 -14.85 8.46
C THR A 154 -3.50 -15.20 7.65
N PRO A 155 -3.64 -15.90 6.50
CA PRO A 155 -2.50 -16.19 5.63
C PRO A 155 -1.98 -14.92 4.98
N ILE A 156 -0.65 -14.79 4.88
CA ILE A 156 -0.04 -13.58 4.30
C ILE A 156 -0.48 -13.33 2.85
N SER A 157 -0.90 -14.36 2.11
CA SER A 157 -1.37 -14.23 0.73
C SER A 157 -2.77 -13.65 0.60
N GLY A 158 -3.54 -13.59 1.71
CA GLY A 158 -4.81 -12.88 1.76
C GLY A 158 -4.64 -11.37 1.85
N LEU A 159 -3.50 -10.88 2.36
CA LEU A 159 -3.32 -9.49 2.72
C LEU A 159 -3.11 -8.55 1.52
N SER A 160 -3.51 -7.29 1.70
CA SER A 160 -3.11 -6.18 0.85
C SER A 160 -1.80 -5.58 1.39
N ILE A 161 -0.68 -5.85 0.71
CA ILE A 161 0.66 -5.53 1.18
C ILE A 161 1.32 -4.52 0.24
N PRO A 162 1.65 -3.31 0.70
CA PRO A 162 2.44 -2.40 -0.11
C PRO A 162 3.91 -2.83 -0.13
N GLY A 163 4.53 -2.74 -1.29
CA GLY A 163 5.89 -3.16 -1.58
C GLY A 163 6.67 -2.12 -2.37
N THR A 164 8.00 -2.26 -2.41
CA THR A 164 8.87 -1.40 -3.22
C THR A 164 9.79 -2.20 -4.12
N HIS A 165 9.89 -1.75 -5.37
CA HIS A 165 10.75 -2.35 -6.38
C HIS A 165 12.19 -1.87 -6.21
N ASN A 166 13.15 -2.78 -6.29
CA ASN A 166 14.56 -2.50 -6.06
C ASN A 166 14.76 -1.58 -4.83
N THR A 167 14.15 -1.97 -3.70
CA THR A 167 13.91 -1.17 -2.48
C THR A 167 15.05 -0.21 -2.06
N PRO A 168 16.34 -0.60 -2.05
CA PRO A 168 17.40 0.28 -1.57
C PRO A 168 17.87 1.35 -2.57
N THR A 169 17.27 1.46 -3.76
CA THR A 169 17.67 2.43 -4.81
C THR A 169 17.20 3.86 -4.55
N CYS A 170 17.42 4.36 -3.34
CA CYS A 170 17.16 5.74 -2.95
C CYS A 170 18.38 6.66 -3.03
N TYR A 171 19.56 6.10 -3.33
CA TYR A 171 20.81 6.85 -3.38
C TYR A 171 20.96 7.65 -4.68
N ARG A 172 21.94 8.56 -4.69
CA ARG A 172 22.40 9.20 -5.93
C ARG A 172 22.94 8.14 -6.89
N ALA A 173 22.22 7.91 -7.98
CA ALA A 173 22.53 6.95 -9.03
C ALA A 173 22.24 7.55 -10.41
N LEU A 174 22.45 6.78 -11.49
CA LEU A 174 21.93 7.16 -12.80
C LEU A 174 20.38 7.28 -12.71
N PRO A 175 19.74 8.24 -13.39
CA PRO A 175 18.30 8.45 -13.26
C PRO A 175 17.44 7.21 -13.56
N SER A 176 17.86 6.38 -14.51
CA SER A 176 17.19 5.11 -14.86
C SER A 176 17.42 3.97 -13.86
N VAL A 177 18.28 4.16 -12.86
CA VAL A 177 18.63 3.18 -11.80
C VAL A 177 17.94 3.51 -10.47
N ARG A 178 17.59 4.78 -10.24
CA ARG A 178 16.94 5.21 -9.00
C ARG A 178 15.45 4.92 -9.07
N CYS A 179 14.99 3.92 -8.33
CA CYS A 179 13.58 3.53 -8.27
C CYS A 179 12.85 4.10 -7.05
N GLN A 180 13.59 4.53 -6.02
CA GLN A 180 13.01 4.95 -4.75
C GLN A 180 13.36 6.39 -4.37
N ALA A 181 12.38 7.06 -3.77
CA ALA A 181 12.50 8.42 -3.26
C ALA A 181 13.21 8.47 -1.90
N VAL A 182 12.87 7.53 -1.02
CA VAL A 182 13.19 7.55 0.41
C VAL A 182 13.88 6.27 0.89
N SER A 183 14.48 6.31 2.08
CA SER A 183 15.25 5.20 2.65
C SER A 183 14.38 3.97 2.99
N PRO A 184 14.94 2.74 3.03
CA PRO A 184 14.21 1.55 3.45
C PRO A 184 13.57 1.65 4.84
N LEU A 185 14.20 2.36 5.80
CA LEU A 185 13.61 2.59 7.12
C LEU A 185 12.33 3.43 6.99
N THR A 186 12.39 4.53 6.24
CA THR A 186 11.23 5.40 5.99
C THR A 186 10.11 4.63 5.27
N GLN A 187 10.46 3.73 4.35
CA GLN A 187 9.49 2.85 3.69
C GLN A 187 8.77 1.93 4.71
N LEU A 188 9.50 1.29 5.63
CA LEU A 188 8.91 0.46 6.69
C LEU A 188 8.02 1.28 7.62
N GLU A 189 8.48 2.46 8.05
CA GLU A 189 7.73 3.36 8.92
C GLU A 189 6.42 3.87 8.30
N ASN A 190 6.29 3.80 6.97
CA ASN A 190 5.11 4.22 6.23
C ASN A 190 4.36 3.05 5.58
N GLY A 191 4.52 1.84 6.08
CA GLY A 191 3.63 0.71 5.79
C GLY A 191 4.16 -0.32 4.81
N ILE A 192 5.29 -0.07 4.12
CA ILE A 192 5.89 -1.06 3.21
C ILE A 192 6.26 -2.33 3.98
N ARG A 193 5.85 -3.51 3.49
CA ARG A 193 6.18 -4.82 4.07
C ARG A 193 6.66 -5.84 3.04
N PHE A 194 6.80 -5.44 1.77
CA PHE A 194 7.44 -6.24 0.74
C PHE A 194 8.62 -5.50 0.12
N PHE A 195 9.80 -6.12 0.13
CA PHE A 195 11.01 -5.57 -0.45
C PHE A 195 11.50 -6.43 -1.62
N ASP A 196 11.61 -5.85 -2.82
CA ASP A 196 12.32 -6.46 -3.94
C ASP A 196 13.81 -6.09 -3.87
N ILE A 197 14.64 -7.07 -3.55
CA ILE A 197 16.08 -6.91 -3.34
C ILE A 197 16.83 -7.66 -4.43
N ARG A 198 17.79 -6.96 -5.04
CA ARG A 198 18.60 -7.51 -6.13
C ARG A 198 20.07 -7.44 -5.77
N VAL A 199 20.72 -8.60 -5.85
CA VAL A 199 22.09 -8.77 -5.34
C VAL A 199 23.00 -9.39 -6.39
N GLN A 200 24.25 -8.94 -6.38
CA GLN A 200 25.37 -9.56 -7.06
C GLN A 200 26.19 -10.38 -6.05
N PRO A 201 26.17 -11.72 -6.17
CA PRO A 201 26.99 -12.61 -5.35
C PRO A 201 28.41 -12.80 -5.92
N SER A 202 29.30 -13.29 -5.05
CA SER A 202 30.62 -13.81 -5.42
C SER A 202 30.54 -15.25 -5.96
N THR A 203 31.51 -15.67 -6.78
CA THR A 203 31.71 -17.09 -7.13
C THR A 203 32.38 -17.87 -6.01
N ASP A 204 33.17 -17.20 -5.18
CA ASP A 204 33.69 -17.76 -3.94
C ASP A 204 32.62 -17.62 -2.85
N THR A 205 32.00 -18.75 -2.48
CA THR A 205 30.93 -18.82 -1.49
C THR A 205 31.41 -18.62 -0.06
N THR A 206 32.73 -18.57 0.18
CA THR A 206 33.29 -18.17 1.48
C THR A 206 33.23 -16.66 1.70
N ASN A 207 33.14 -15.88 0.62
CA ASN A 207 32.90 -14.44 0.71
C ASN A 207 31.40 -14.18 0.93
N PRO A 208 31.00 -13.63 2.10
CA PRO A 208 29.59 -13.40 2.41
C PRO A 208 29.01 -12.22 1.64
N THR A 209 29.80 -11.41 0.94
CA THR A 209 29.35 -10.13 0.41
C THR A 209 28.30 -10.29 -0.69
N LEU A 210 27.10 -9.80 -0.43
CA LEU A 210 26.05 -9.60 -1.44
C LEU A 210 25.89 -8.10 -1.74
N THR A 211 26.38 -7.66 -2.89
CA THR A 211 26.32 -6.25 -3.32
C THR A 211 24.96 -5.93 -3.93
N LEU A 212 24.35 -4.81 -3.53
CA LEU A 212 23.07 -4.35 -4.06
C LEU A 212 23.24 -3.68 -5.44
N VAL A 213 22.47 -4.13 -6.41
CA VAL A 213 22.59 -3.74 -7.83
C VAL A 213 21.22 -3.52 -8.48
N HIS A 214 21.22 -2.83 -9.62
CA HIS A 214 20.08 -2.73 -10.51
C HIS A 214 20.53 -3.07 -11.94
N GLY A 215 20.18 -4.26 -12.42
CA GLY A 215 20.72 -4.81 -13.66
C GLY A 215 22.24 -4.95 -13.56
N VAL A 216 22.96 -4.24 -14.43
CA VAL A 216 24.44 -4.21 -14.43
C VAL A 216 25.03 -3.05 -13.62
N PHE A 217 24.20 -2.17 -13.07
CA PHE A 217 24.64 -0.93 -12.44
C PHE A 217 24.64 -1.03 -10.91
N PRO A 218 25.58 -0.36 -10.23
CA PRO A 218 25.49 -0.18 -8.78
C PRO A 218 24.34 0.78 -8.45
N ILE A 219 23.67 0.54 -7.32
CA ILE A 219 22.56 1.39 -6.86
C ILE A 219 23.01 2.76 -6.30
N SER A 220 24.31 3.02 -6.24
CA SER A 220 24.88 4.24 -5.66
C SER A 220 26.21 4.62 -6.33
N LEU A 221 26.35 5.89 -6.68
CA LEU A 221 27.59 6.47 -7.22
C LEU A 221 28.59 6.88 -6.13
N THR A 222 28.22 6.76 -4.85
CA THR A 222 29.08 7.14 -3.70
C THR A 222 29.67 5.94 -2.96
N GLY A 223 29.58 4.75 -3.56
CA GLY A 223 30.16 3.52 -3.03
C GLY A 223 29.17 2.35 -3.05
N ALA A 224 29.72 1.14 -3.13
CA ALA A 224 28.93 -0.09 -3.13
C ALA A 224 28.09 -0.20 -1.84
N LYS A 225 26.85 -0.65 -1.98
CA LYS A 225 25.94 -0.96 -0.88
C LYS A 225 25.78 -2.47 -0.81
N THR A 226 25.65 -3.03 0.38
CA THR A 226 25.56 -4.47 0.59
C THR A 226 24.28 -4.84 1.32
N LEU A 227 23.92 -6.13 1.32
CA LEU A 227 22.70 -6.63 1.94
C LEU A 227 22.69 -6.48 3.48
N SER A 228 23.84 -6.62 4.14
CA SER A 228 23.89 -6.73 5.61
C SER A 228 23.31 -5.51 6.35
N PRO A 229 23.66 -4.25 6.00
CA PRO A 229 23.05 -3.08 6.63
C PRO A 229 21.53 -3.01 6.47
N LEU A 230 21.01 -3.43 5.31
CA LEU A 230 19.56 -3.47 5.07
C LEU A 230 18.87 -4.51 5.97
N LEU A 231 19.45 -5.69 6.15
CA LEU A 231 18.92 -6.70 7.06
C LEU A 231 18.95 -6.23 8.51
N THR A 232 19.96 -5.45 8.91
CA THR A 232 19.98 -4.79 10.23
C THR A 232 18.80 -3.83 10.36
N THR A 233 18.53 -2.98 9.36
CA THR A 233 17.36 -2.09 9.36
C THR A 233 16.04 -2.86 9.53
N ILE A 234 15.85 -3.94 8.76
CA ILE A 234 14.64 -4.77 8.85
C ILE A 234 14.52 -5.43 10.23
N SER A 235 15.61 -6.02 10.73
CA SER A 235 15.63 -6.68 12.05
C SER A 235 15.33 -5.71 13.19
N THR A 236 15.90 -4.50 13.16
CA THR A 236 15.59 -3.46 14.15
C THR A 236 14.12 -3.05 14.07
N PHE A 237 13.60 -2.84 12.86
CA PHE A 237 12.19 -2.51 12.67
C PHE A 237 11.25 -3.58 13.24
N LEU A 238 11.49 -4.86 12.94
CA LEU A 238 10.68 -5.98 13.42
C LEU A 238 10.80 -6.19 14.93
N THR A 239 11.95 -5.84 15.52
CA THR A 239 12.12 -5.87 16.98
C THR A 239 11.28 -4.78 17.66
N THR A 240 11.22 -3.59 17.06
CA THR A 240 10.40 -2.47 17.56
C THR A 240 8.91 -2.68 17.30
N HIS A 241 8.55 -3.37 16.22
CA HIS A 241 7.17 -3.64 15.80
C HIS A 241 6.94 -5.16 15.63
N PRO A 242 6.86 -5.92 16.73
CA PRO A 242 6.79 -7.39 16.68
C PRO A 242 5.49 -7.93 16.06
N SER A 243 4.47 -7.08 15.89
CA SER A 243 3.26 -7.41 15.14
C SER A 243 3.49 -7.53 13.64
N GLU A 244 4.61 -7.03 13.12
CA GLU A 244 4.83 -6.94 11.69
C GLU A 244 5.67 -8.12 11.17
N THR A 245 5.68 -8.29 9.85
CA THR A 245 6.56 -9.20 9.13
C THR A 245 7.01 -8.52 7.84
N VAL A 246 8.18 -8.89 7.30
CA VAL A 246 8.66 -8.36 6.01
C VAL A 246 8.90 -9.49 5.05
N ILE A 247 8.26 -9.44 3.88
CA ILE A 247 8.57 -10.31 2.75
C ILE A 247 9.78 -9.73 2.03
N LEU A 248 10.88 -10.48 2.01
CA LEU A 248 12.09 -10.14 1.28
C LEU A 248 12.15 -11.01 0.02
N SER A 249 11.78 -10.42 -1.11
CA SER A 249 11.99 -10.99 -2.44
C SER A 249 13.44 -10.79 -2.84
N LEU A 250 14.17 -11.88 -3.07
CA LEU A 250 15.59 -11.81 -3.43
C LEU A 250 15.84 -12.38 -4.83
N LYS A 251 16.51 -11.60 -5.69
CA LYS A 251 16.90 -11.99 -7.05
C LYS A 251 18.40 -11.79 -7.28
N ARG A 252 19.02 -12.71 -8.02
CA ARG A 252 20.40 -12.53 -8.53
C ARG A 252 20.42 -11.58 -9.73
N GLU A 253 21.31 -10.60 -9.68
CA GLU A 253 21.63 -9.66 -10.77
C GLU A 253 23.12 -9.28 -10.75
N GLY A 254 23.52 -8.29 -11.56
CA GLY A 254 24.88 -7.79 -11.65
C GLY A 254 25.73 -8.41 -12.76
N PRO A 255 26.83 -7.75 -13.17
CA PRO A 255 27.77 -8.27 -14.15
C PRO A 255 28.71 -9.27 -13.47
N GLY A 256 28.35 -10.56 -13.45
CA GLY A 256 29.18 -11.59 -12.85
C GLY A 256 28.80 -13.00 -13.31
N SER A 257 29.69 -13.97 -13.07
CA SER A 257 29.51 -15.38 -13.43
C SER A 257 28.97 -16.24 -12.30
N ALA A 258 28.66 -15.65 -11.14
CA ALA A 258 28.08 -16.37 -10.02
C ALA A 258 26.68 -16.89 -10.38
N THR A 259 26.39 -18.12 -9.97
CA THR A 259 25.14 -18.83 -10.24
C THR A 259 24.14 -18.64 -9.09
N ASP A 260 22.90 -19.05 -9.31
CA ASP A 260 21.87 -19.11 -8.26
C ASP A 260 22.27 -20.09 -7.14
N ALA A 261 23.00 -21.16 -7.47
CA ALA A 261 23.56 -22.08 -6.47
C ALA A 261 24.57 -21.37 -5.54
N HIS A 262 25.41 -20.47 -6.08
CA HIS A 262 26.31 -19.66 -5.24
C HIS A 262 25.50 -18.69 -4.36
N LEU A 263 24.50 -18.01 -4.92
CA LEU A 263 23.64 -17.10 -4.14
C LEU A 263 22.94 -17.84 -2.99
N SER A 264 22.29 -18.96 -3.28
CA SER A 264 21.56 -19.74 -2.29
C SER A 264 22.48 -20.26 -1.19
N THR A 265 23.68 -20.74 -1.54
CA THR A 265 24.70 -21.18 -0.57
C THR A 265 25.16 -20.03 0.32
N ILE A 266 25.49 -18.87 -0.27
CA ILE A 266 25.95 -17.68 0.48
C ILE A 266 24.85 -17.19 1.43
N LEU A 267 23.62 -17.07 0.93
CA LEU A 267 22.48 -16.59 1.72
C LEU A 267 22.19 -17.53 2.89
N HIS A 268 22.11 -18.84 2.62
CA HIS A 268 21.85 -19.83 3.65
C HIS A 268 22.94 -19.82 4.73
N THR A 269 24.22 -19.86 4.32
CA THR A 269 25.36 -20.02 5.24
C THR A 269 25.63 -18.77 6.07
N HIS A 270 25.63 -17.60 5.43
CA HIS A 270 26.16 -16.38 6.06
C HIS A 270 25.10 -15.41 6.58
N TYR A 271 23.85 -15.53 6.11
CA TYR A 271 22.79 -14.58 6.46
C TYR A 271 21.64 -15.20 7.25
N ILE A 272 21.32 -16.48 7.00
CA ILE A 272 20.17 -17.14 7.61
C ILE A 272 20.57 -18.09 8.74
N SER A 273 21.52 -18.99 8.49
CA SER A 273 22.02 -19.95 9.49
C SER A 273 22.54 -19.30 10.80
N PRO A 274 23.16 -18.10 10.79
CA PRO A 274 23.59 -17.45 12.04
C PRO A 274 22.44 -16.99 12.94
N ASN A 275 21.24 -16.75 12.39
CA ASN A 275 20.07 -16.34 13.15
C ASN A 275 18.78 -16.87 12.50
N PRO A 276 18.52 -18.18 12.57
CA PRO A 276 17.39 -18.79 11.87
C PRO A 276 16.03 -18.32 12.42
N HIS A 277 15.97 -17.87 13.68
CA HIS A 277 14.73 -17.40 14.31
C HIS A 277 14.19 -16.10 13.70
N LEU A 278 15.06 -15.27 13.10
CA LEU A 278 14.67 -14.07 12.37
C LEU A 278 13.98 -14.40 11.04
N TRP A 279 14.08 -15.62 10.53
CA TRP A 279 13.63 -15.96 9.20
C TRP A 279 12.49 -16.99 9.21
N TYR A 280 11.52 -16.79 8.33
CA TYR A 280 10.61 -17.84 7.90
C TYR A 280 11.12 -18.40 6.56
N THR A 281 11.52 -19.67 6.57
CA THR A 281 12.14 -20.35 5.41
C THR A 281 11.47 -21.67 5.03
N SER A 282 10.29 -21.94 5.59
CA SER A 282 9.43 -23.01 5.08
C SER A 282 8.98 -22.67 3.64
N PRO A 283 8.82 -23.68 2.76
CA PRO A 283 8.35 -23.48 1.39
C PRO A 283 6.85 -23.21 1.27
N LEU A 284 6.12 -23.21 2.38
CA LEU A 284 4.67 -23.01 2.42
C LEU A 284 4.31 -21.57 2.82
N ILE A 285 3.23 -21.03 2.27
CA ILE A 285 2.71 -19.71 2.64
C ILE A 285 2.35 -19.67 4.14
N PRO A 286 2.97 -18.77 4.94
CA PRO A 286 2.70 -18.68 6.37
C PRO A 286 1.39 -17.97 6.71
N THR A 287 0.85 -18.26 7.90
CA THR A 287 -0.07 -17.36 8.59
C THR A 287 0.68 -16.20 9.26
N LEU A 288 -0.02 -15.14 9.63
CA LEU A 288 0.55 -14.04 10.40
C LEU A 288 1.22 -14.54 11.69
N ARG A 289 0.60 -15.48 12.42
CA ARG A 289 1.19 -16.12 13.62
C ARG A 289 2.61 -16.63 13.37
N GLN A 290 2.82 -17.31 12.24
CA GLN A 290 4.10 -17.89 11.89
C GLN A 290 5.11 -16.82 11.43
N ALA A 291 4.60 -15.75 10.82
CA ALA A 291 5.38 -14.71 10.15
C ALA A 291 5.79 -13.53 11.03
N ARG A 292 5.00 -13.19 12.07
CA ARG A 292 5.24 -12.02 12.94
C ARG A 292 6.63 -12.05 13.57
N GLY A 293 7.29 -10.89 13.56
CA GLY A 293 8.66 -10.69 14.00
C GLY A 293 9.73 -11.31 13.12
N LYS A 294 9.37 -11.89 11.95
CA LYS A 294 10.30 -12.57 11.04
C LYS A 294 10.36 -11.93 9.65
N ILE A 295 11.42 -12.26 8.94
CA ILE A 295 11.60 -12.00 7.51
C ILE A 295 11.19 -13.26 6.75
N ILE A 296 10.21 -13.13 5.87
CA ILE A 296 9.79 -14.20 4.96
C ILE A 296 10.66 -14.12 3.72
N LEU A 297 11.42 -15.17 3.44
CA LEU A 297 12.21 -15.23 2.20
C LEU A 297 11.32 -15.68 1.03
N LEU A 298 11.23 -14.84 0.01
CA LEU A 298 10.67 -15.19 -1.31
C LEU A 298 11.83 -15.29 -2.31
N ARG A 299 12.13 -16.50 -2.78
CA ARG A 299 13.31 -16.74 -3.62
C ARG A 299 12.97 -16.58 -5.11
N ARG A 300 13.70 -15.70 -5.80
CA ARG A 300 13.69 -15.57 -7.26
C ARG A 300 15.00 -16.12 -7.85
N PHE A 301 15.49 -17.22 -7.28
CA PHE A 301 16.73 -17.90 -7.66
C PHE A 301 16.59 -19.40 -7.39
N ALA A 302 17.28 -20.21 -8.19
CA ALA A 302 17.35 -21.65 -8.02
C ALA A 302 18.23 -22.06 -6.83
N LEU A 303 17.88 -23.19 -6.20
CA LEU A 303 18.59 -23.73 -5.04
C LEU A 303 19.82 -24.56 -5.43
N ALA A 304 20.86 -24.51 -4.58
CA ALA A 304 21.90 -25.52 -4.54
C ALA A 304 21.33 -26.92 -4.22
N ALA A 305 22.03 -27.98 -4.61
CA ALA A 305 21.50 -29.35 -4.59
C ALA A 305 21.13 -29.86 -3.19
N ASP A 306 21.91 -29.48 -2.18
CA ASP A 306 21.67 -29.77 -0.76
C ASP A 306 20.42 -29.03 -0.25
N LEU A 307 20.25 -27.76 -0.60
CA LEU A 307 19.09 -26.96 -0.20
C LEU A 307 17.78 -27.44 -0.83
N LYS A 308 17.83 -28.13 -1.98
CA LYS A 308 16.65 -28.79 -2.57
C LYS A 308 16.13 -29.96 -1.73
N GLN A 309 16.98 -30.58 -0.91
CA GLN A 309 16.60 -31.72 -0.07
C GLN A 309 16.00 -31.30 1.28
N LEU A 310 16.06 -30.00 1.61
CA LEU A 310 15.42 -29.47 2.82
C LEU A 310 13.89 -29.61 2.76
N ASN A 311 13.26 -29.58 3.93
CA ASN A 311 11.81 -29.74 4.10
C ASN A 311 11.29 -30.98 3.35
N ASP A 312 11.88 -32.14 3.63
CA ASP A 312 11.48 -33.43 3.02
C ASP A 312 11.50 -33.43 1.47
N GLY A 313 12.44 -32.68 0.89
CA GLY A 313 12.56 -32.53 -0.56
C GLY A 313 11.64 -31.46 -1.17
N HIS A 314 10.88 -30.72 -0.36
CA HIS A 314 10.10 -29.56 -0.82
C HIS A 314 10.94 -28.29 -1.00
N GLY A 315 12.24 -28.34 -0.72
CA GLY A 315 13.18 -27.25 -0.93
C GLY A 315 13.20 -26.25 0.22
N TRP A 316 13.53 -24.99 -0.08
CA TRP A 316 13.78 -23.96 0.92
C TRP A 316 13.18 -22.63 0.50
N ALA A 317 12.47 -21.98 1.43
CA ALA A 317 11.77 -20.70 1.25
C ALA A 317 10.67 -20.71 0.17
N LEU A 318 9.87 -19.63 0.14
CA LEU A 318 8.76 -19.51 -0.81
C LEU A 318 9.29 -19.43 -2.24
N ASP A 319 8.85 -20.36 -3.09
CA ASP A 319 9.31 -20.44 -4.46
C ASP A 319 8.69 -19.37 -5.34
N ALA A 320 9.53 -18.58 -6.01
CA ALA A 320 9.11 -17.72 -7.10
C ALA A 320 10.22 -17.62 -8.16
N GLU A 321 10.95 -18.73 -8.38
CA GLU A 321 11.99 -18.78 -9.40
C GLU A 321 11.39 -18.59 -10.81
N ASN A 322 12.16 -18.03 -11.76
CA ASN A 322 11.87 -18.14 -13.20
C ASN A 322 10.44 -17.79 -13.69
N TRP A 323 9.71 -16.88 -13.02
CA TRP A 323 8.45 -16.39 -13.59
C TRP A 323 8.70 -15.67 -14.93
N ALA A 324 7.70 -15.70 -15.82
CA ALA A 324 7.83 -15.21 -17.18
C ALA A 324 8.25 -13.72 -17.22
N TYR A 325 9.24 -13.40 -18.05
CA TYR A 325 9.70 -12.03 -18.25
C TYR A 325 8.63 -11.18 -18.95
N ASN A 326 8.46 -9.93 -18.52
CA ASN A 326 7.56 -8.93 -19.10
C ASN A 326 6.11 -9.44 -19.29
N THR A 327 5.53 -10.03 -18.25
CA THR A 327 4.23 -10.73 -18.31
C THR A 327 3.09 -9.94 -17.68
N PRO A 328 1.89 -9.89 -18.30
CA PRO A 328 0.70 -9.33 -17.67
C PRO A 328 0.04 -10.29 -16.64
N ASP A 329 0.32 -11.59 -16.72
CA ASP A 329 -0.19 -12.62 -15.80
C ASP A 329 0.64 -13.90 -15.93
N CYS A 330 1.27 -14.35 -14.84
CA CYS A 330 2.03 -15.60 -14.77
C CYS A 330 1.86 -16.26 -13.42
N ILE A 331 1.54 -17.55 -13.39
CA ILE A 331 1.55 -18.35 -12.15
C ILE A 331 2.85 -19.15 -12.13
N HIS A 332 3.59 -19.05 -11.02
CA HIS A 332 4.80 -19.84 -10.79
C HIS A 332 5.02 -20.07 -9.30
N GLY A 333 5.25 -21.32 -8.90
CA GLY A 333 5.52 -21.65 -7.49
C GLY A 333 4.44 -21.10 -6.54
N ALA A 334 4.88 -20.29 -5.58
CA ALA A 334 4.04 -19.67 -4.57
C ALA A 334 3.46 -18.30 -4.98
N VAL A 335 3.59 -17.89 -6.27
CA VAL A 335 3.17 -16.57 -6.74
C VAL A 335 2.31 -16.59 -8.00
N ARG A 336 1.47 -15.55 -8.14
CA ARG A 336 0.85 -15.13 -9.40
C ARG A 336 1.24 -13.69 -9.67
N VAL A 337 1.77 -13.38 -10.84
CA VAL A 337 2.55 -12.16 -11.06
C VAL A 337 2.06 -11.38 -12.28
N GLN A 338 1.90 -10.07 -12.13
CA GLN A 338 1.90 -9.09 -13.21
C GLN A 338 3.21 -8.29 -13.11
N ASP A 339 4.09 -8.48 -14.08
CA ASP A 339 5.43 -7.86 -14.19
C ASP A 339 5.70 -7.41 -15.63
N TYR A 340 4.73 -6.72 -16.25
CA TYR A 340 4.91 -6.06 -17.54
C TYR A 340 5.78 -4.80 -17.36
N CYS A 341 7.10 -4.98 -17.38
CA CYS A 341 8.07 -3.96 -16.98
C CYS A 341 8.70 -3.17 -18.16
N ASP A 342 8.58 -3.66 -19.40
CA ASP A 342 9.17 -3.01 -20.57
C ASP A 342 8.28 -1.88 -21.13
N ILE A 343 8.34 -0.73 -20.47
CA ILE A 343 7.66 0.49 -20.91
C ILE A 343 8.55 1.21 -21.91
N LEU A 344 8.58 0.72 -23.15
CA LEU A 344 9.46 1.22 -24.23
C LEU A 344 9.15 2.67 -24.65
N SER A 345 7.90 3.10 -24.49
CA SER A 345 7.45 4.46 -24.77
C SER A 345 6.30 4.86 -23.83
N PRO A 346 6.05 6.17 -23.63
CA PRO A 346 4.95 6.62 -22.76
C PRO A 346 3.56 6.16 -23.22
N SER A 347 3.40 5.83 -24.51
CA SER A 347 2.15 5.30 -25.07
C SER A 347 1.76 3.92 -24.53
N LEU A 348 2.68 3.20 -23.87
CA LEU A 348 2.40 1.90 -23.22
C LEU A 348 1.93 2.03 -21.78
N ILE A 349 2.00 3.23 -21.18
CA ILE A 349 1.54 3.46 -19.80
C ILE A 349 0.05 3.13 -19.62
N PRO A 350 -0.88 3.50 -20.53
CA PRO A 350 -2.28 3.08 -20.42
C PRO A 350 -2.47 1.56 -20.37
N ALA A 351 -1.76 0.81 -21.23
CA ALA A 351 -1.82 -0.65 -21.20
C ALA A 351 -1.29 -1.23 -19.87
N LYS A 352 -0.23 -0.63 -19.32
CA LYS A 352 0.28 -0.99 -17.99
C LYS A 352 -0.73 -0.72 -16.88
N LEU A 353 -1.42 0.43 -16.88
CA LEU A 353 -2.50 0.72 -15.93
C LEU A 353 -3.60 -0.35 -15.99
N GLU A 354 -3.98 -0.77 -17.20
CA GLU A 354 -4.99 -1.80 -17.40
C GLU A 354 -4.54 -3.17 -16.87
N TYR A 355 -3.30 -3.60 -17.13
CA TYR A 355 -2.77 -4.83 -16.56
C TYR A 355 -2.71 -4.80 -15.02
N CYS A 356 -2.33 -3.66 -14.43
CA CYS A 356 -2.36 -3.49 -12.99
C CYS A 356 -3.78 -3.59 -12.42
N ALA A 357 -4.77 -2.94 -13.05
CA ALA A 357 -6.18 -3.00 -12.66
C ALA A 357 -6.74 -4.42 -12.75
N GLN A 358 -6.52 -5.11 -13.87
CA GLN A 358 -6.93 -6.51 -14.04
C GLN A 358 -6.27 -7.42 -13.00
N HIS A 359 -5.02 -7.16 -12.58
CA HIS A 359 -4.37 -7.95 -11.54
C HIS A 359 -4.93 -7.65 -10.15
N PHE A 360 -5.33 -6.42 -9.86
CA PHE A 360 -6.11 -6.10 -8.66
C PHE A 360 -7.44 -6.84 -8.63
N GLU A 361 -8.17 -6.94 -9.74
CA GLU A 361 -9.41 -7.71 -9.81
C GLU A 361 -9.17 -9.20 -9.52
N ARG A 362 -8.09 -9.77 -10.05
CA ARG A 362 -7.72 -11.17 -9.77
C ARG A 362 -7.44 -11.38 -8.29
N ALA A 363 -6.66 -10.49 -7.66
CA ALA A 363 -6.35 -10.55 -6.24
C ALA A 363 -7.61 -10.39 -5.37
N ALA A 364 -8.50 -9.46 -5.76
CA ALA A 364 -9.73 -9.14 -5.04
C ALA A 364 -10.72 -10.30 -4.97
N ARG A 365 -10.67 -11.23 -5.92
CA ARG A 365 -11.57 -12.39 -6.00
C ARG A 365 -11.20 -13.51 -5.02
N ASN A 366 -9.99 -13.50 -4.47
CA ASN A 366 -9.59 -14.52 -3.52
C ASN A 366 -10.32 -14.34 -2.20
N VAL A 367 -10.59 -15.46 -1.54
CA VAL A 367 -11.07 -15.51 -0.17
C VAL A 367 -9.98 -16.15 0.68
N ALA A 368 -9.45 -15.42 1.65
CA ALA A 368 -8.44 -15.92 2.56
C ALA A 368 -9.02 -17.07 3.39
N PRO A 369 -8.38 -18.26 3.46
CA PRO A 369 -8.86 -19.35 4.30
C PRO A 369 -8.61 -19.03 5.78
N LEU A 370 -9.67 -18.59 6.45
CA LEU A 370 -9.73 -18.27 7.87
C LEU A 370 -10.46 -19.42 8.59
N PRO A 371 -9.77 -20.22 9.42
CA PRO A 371 -10.33 -21.38 10.09
C PRO A 371 -11.57 -21.04 10.95
N GLY A 372 -12.73 -21.60 10.57
CA GLY A 372 -14.02 -21.36 11.21
C GLY A 372 -14.79 -20.14 10.69
N VAL A 373 -14.28 -19.42 9.68
CA VAL A 373 -14.98 -18.30 9.01
C VAL A 373 -15.24 -18.63 7.55
N THR A 374 -14.17 -18.86 6.79
CA THR A 374 -14.23 -19.10 5.34
C THR A 374 -13.71 -20.49 4.97
N THR A 375 -13.15 -21.22 5.94
CA THR A 375 -12.74 -22.61 5.78
C THR A 375 -12.99 -23.42 7.04
N ASP A 376 -13.00 -24.75 6.93
CA ASP A 376 -13.23 -25.63 8.07
C ASP A 376 -12.10 -25.52 9.09
N ARG A 377 -12.44 -25.52 10.39
CA ARG A 377 -11.45 -25.37 11.46
C ARG A 377 -10.54 -26.59 11.60
N THR A 378 -11.04 -27.78 11.28
CA THR A 378 -10.29 -29.04 11.43
C THR A 378 -9.50 -29.40 10.17
N ASN A 379 -10.01 -29.02 9.01
CA ASN A 379 -9.44 -29.30 7.69
C ASN A 379 -9.45 -28.02 6.83
N PRO A 380 -8.63 -27.01 7.18
CA PRO A 380 -8.58 -25.77 6.43
C PRO A 380 -8.07 -25.99 5.01
N VAL A 381 -8.68 -25.31 4.05
CA VAL A 381 -8.22 -25.25 2.67
C VAL A 381 -6.88 -24.51 2.64
N PRO A 382 -5.88 -24.98 1.87
CA PRO A 382 -4.60 -24.29 1.75
C PRO A 382 -4.76 -22.85 1.20
N PRO A 383 -3.88 -21.91 1.61
CA PRO A 383 -3.88 -20.56 1.07
C PRO A 383 -3.50 -20.53 -0.41
N GLU A 384 -4.12 -19.62 -1.15
CA GLU A 384 -3.78 -19.28 -2.53
C GLU A 384 -2.37 -18.65 -2.63
N PRO A 385 -1.78 -18.60 -3.84
CA PRO A 385 -0.49 -17.94 -4.09
C PRO A 385 -0.47 -16.46 -3.70
N LEU A 386 0.73 -15.90 -3.51
CA LEU A 386 0.93 -14.47 -3.40
C LEU A 386 0.70 -13.78 -4.76
N TYR A 387 -0.28 -12.90 -4.82
CA TYR A 387 -0.52 -12.06 -5.99
C TYR A 387 0.46 -10.88 -5.98
N LEU A 388 1.39 -10.81 -6.93
CA LEU A 388 2.40 -9.76 -7.05
C LEU A 388 2.07 -8.83 -8.22
N ASN A 389 1.69 -7.60 -7.91
CA ASN A 389 1.36 -6.57 -8.88
C ASN A 389 2.47 -5.53 -8.94
N PHE A 390 3.34 -5.59 -9.95
CA PHE A 390 4.37 -4.57 -10.13
C PHE A 390 3.76 -3.35 -10.84
N LEU A 391 3.63 -2.24 -10.12
CA LEU A 391 3.24 -0.92 -10.65
C LEU A 391 4.48 -0.17 -11.18
N THR A 392 5.46 -0.92 -11.65
CA THR A 392 6.76 -0.41 -12.08
C THR A 392 7.04 -0.81 -13.51
N GLY A 393 8.01 -0.13 -14.09
CA GLY A 393 8.45 -0.35 -15.46
C GLY A 393 9.40 0.74 -15.87
N SER A 394 10.24 0.45 -16.85
CA SER A 394 11.18 1.46 -17.32
C SER A 394 11.67 1.18 -18.74
N ASN A 395 12.30 2.19 -19.32
CA ASN A 395 13.22 2.01 -20.43
C ASN A 395 14.45 2.88 -20.21
N PHE A 396 15.64 2.28 -20.31
CA PHE A 396 16.90 2.98 -20.06
C PHE A 396 17.14 4.14 -21.04
N PHE A 397 16.81 3.94 -22.31
CA PHE A 397 17.11 4.88 -23.41
C PHE A 397 16.03 5.95 -23.59
N HIS A 398 14.80 5.71 -23.11
CA HIS A 398 13.69 6.65 -23.25
C HIS A 398 13.43 7.41 -21.94
N LYS A 399 13.89 8.67 -21.84
CA LYS A 399 13.76 9.50 -20.63
C LYS A 399 12.33 9.64 -20.08
N GLY A 400 11.33 9.67 -20.98
CA GLY A 400 9.91 9.70 -20.60
C GLY A 400 9.40 8.40 -19.95
N CYS A 401 10.24 7.36 -19.92
CA CYS A 401 9.96 6.05 -19.36
C CYS A 401 10.96 5.69 -18.25
N TRP A 402 11.64 6.68 -17.66
CA TRP A 402 12.41 6.44 -16.45
C TRP A 402 11.47 6.14 -15.26
N PRO A 403 11.95 5.41 -14.24
CA PRO A 403 11.13 4.98 -13.10
C PRO A 403 10.26 6.09 -12.50
N GLU A 404 10.84 7.27 -12.25
CA GLU A 404 10.13 8.45 -11.74
C GLU A 404 8.93 8.85 -12.60
N LYS A 405 9.08 8.84 -13.93
CA LYS A 405 8.04 9.27 -14.87
C LYS A 405 6.93 8.24 -15.01
N VAL A 406 7.30 6.96 -15.03
CA VAL A 406 6.32 5.87 -15.05
C VAL A 406 5.52 5.85 -13.74
N ALA A 407 6.19 5.93 -12.60
CA ALA A 407 5.56 6.01 -11.28
C ALA A 407 4.65 7.24 -11.13
N GLY A 408 5.08 8.39 -11.65
CA GLY A 408 4.28 9.62 -11.67
C GLY A 408 2.96 9.51 -12.44
N ALA A 409 2.81 8.52 -13.32
CA ALA A 409 1.56 8.20 -13.99
C ALA A 409 0.82 7.02 -13.34
N LEU A 410 1.54 5.95 -12.99
CA LEU A 410 0.95 4.74 -12.42
C LEU A 410 0.42 4.94 -11.00
N ASN A 411 1.15 5.63 -10.11
CA ASN A 411 0.74 5.77 -8.72
C ASN A 411 -0.59 6.55 -8.61
N PRO A 412 -0.75 7.75 -9.21
CA PRO A 412 -2.04 8.46 -9.17
C PRO A 412 -3.16 7.72 -9.90
N GLY A 413 -2.86 7.06 -11.03
CA GLY A 413 -3.83 6.26 -11.77
C GLY A 413 -4.36 5.08 -10.95
N MET A 414 -3.50 4.41 -10.18
CA MET A 414 -3.87 3.29 -9.34
C MET A 414 -4.54 3.73 -8.03
N ILE A 415 -4.18 4.87 -7.44
CA ILE A 415 -4.96 5.49 -6.36
C ILE A 415 -6.39 5.73 -6.83
N ARG A 416 -6.56 6.37 -8.00
CA ARG A 416 -7.88 6.60 -8.60
C ARG A 416 -8.66 5.31 -8.78
N TYR A 417 -8.05 4.28 -9.38
CA TYR A 417 -8.71 2.97 -9.56
C TYR A 417 -9.13 2.35 -8.22
N LEU A 418 -8.26 2.34 -7.21
CA LEU A 418 -8.57 1.81 -5.88
C LEU A 418 -9.72 2.57 -5.22
N CYS A 419 -9.73 3.89 -5.33
CA CYS A 419 -10.77 4.73 -4.74
C CYS A 419 -12.11 4.62 -5.46
N LEU A 420 -12.14 4.52 -6.79
CA LEU A 420 -13.38 4.63 -7.57
C LEU A 420 -13.97 3.27 -8.00
N GLU A 421 -13.12 2.29 -8.29
CA GLU A 421 -13.50 1.13 -9.10
C GLU A 421 -13.22 -0.22 -8.40
N HIS A 422 -12.06 -0.37 -7.74
CA HIS A 422 -11.59 -1.64 -7.19
C HIS A 422 -12.59 -2.31 -6.25
N HIS A 423 -12.98 -3.56 -6.54
CA HIS A 423 -13.94 -4.33 -5.72
C HIS A 423 -15.29 -3.59 -5.47
N GLY A 424 -15.60 -2.59 -6.29
CA GLY A 424 -16.91 -1.95 -6.34
C GLY A 424 -17.72 -2.63 -7.42
N GLY A 425 -18.58 -3.58 -7.05
CA GLY A 425 -19.45 -4.27 -8.00
C GLY A 425 -20.12 -3.27 -8.94
N ALA A 426 -19.98 -3.49 -10.24
CA ALA A 426 -20.77 -2.78 -11.24
C ALA A 426 -22.23 -3.21 -11.07
N GLY A 427 -22.96 -2.55 -10.17
CA GLY A 427 -24.36 -2.83 -9.90
C GLY A 427 -24.75 -2.39 -8.48
N GLY A 428 -25.27 -1.17 -8.36
CA GLY A 428 -25.90 -0.66 -7.14
C GLY A 428 -27.23 -1.37 -6.81
N GLY A 429 -27.19 -2.69 -6.65
CA GLY A 429 -28.27 -3.52 -6.10
C GLY A 429 -27.79 -4.17 -4.82
N GLU A 430 -28.64 -4.18 -3.79
CA GLU A 430 -28.45 -5.01 -2.61
C GLU A 430 -28.36 -6.48 -3.06
N GLY A 431 -27.14 -7.04 -3.15
CA GLY A 431 -26.97 -8.47 -3.45
C GLY A 431 -25.60 -8.93 -3.95
N ASP A 432 -24.76 -8.08 -4.53
CA ASP A 432 -23.50 -8.55 -5.16
C ASP A 432 -22.31 -7.62 -4.84
N VAL A 433 -21.90 -7.60 -3.57
CA VAL A 433 -20.51 -7.22 -3.24
C VAL A 433 -19.65 -8.28 -3.91
N GLY A 434 -18.77 -7.85 -4.82
CA GLY A 434 -18.04 -8.75 -5.73
C GLY A 434 -17.43 -9.94 -4.98
N VAL A 435 -17.58 -11.14 -5.53
CA VAL A 435 -16.99 -12.37 -5.02
C VAL A 435 -15.53 -12.12 -4.56
N GLY A 436 -15.20 -12.47 -3.31
CA GLY A 436 -13.84 -12.38 -2.74
C GLY A 436 -13.71 -11.52 -1.48
N ASP A 437 -12.47 -11.15 -1.15
CA ASP A 437 -12.08 -10.34 0.00
C ASP A 437 -11.61 -8.92 -0.34
N GLY A 438 -11.60 -8.55 -1.62
CA GLY A 438 -11.19 -7.21 -2.03
C GLY A 438 -9.69 -6.94 -1.86
N SER A 439 -8.89 -7.97 -1.57
CA SER A 439 -7.44 -7.84 -1.45
C SER A 439 -6.80 -7.29 -2.73
N THR A 440 -5.75 -6.50 -2.55
CA THR A 440 -4.91 -6.00 -3.65
C THR A 440 -3.70 -6.90 -3.92
N GLY A 441 -3.48 -7.92 -3.07
CA GLY A 441 -2.24 -8.68 -3.03
C GLY A 441 -1.05 -7.81 -2.62
N VAL A 442 0.14 -8.18 -3.08
CA VAL A 442 1.35 -7.38 -2.94
C VAL A 442 1.43 -6.36 -4.07
N VAL A 443 1.50 -5.08 -3.72
CA VAL A 443 1.54 -3.96 -4.67
C VAL A 443 2.94 -3.36 -4.67
N VAL A 444 3.75 -3.68 -5.66
CA VAL A 444 5.16 -3.28 -5.71
C VAL A 444 5.30 -1.98 -6.49
N CYS A 445 5.78 -0.93 -5.82
CA CYS A 445 5.77 0.44 -6.33
C CYS A 445 7.18 1.03 -6.50
N ASP A 446 7.25 2.05 -7.35
CA ASP A 446 8.38 2.98 -7.50
C ASP A 446 7.99 4.36 -6.96
N TRP A 447 8.96 5.11 -6.44
CA TRP A 447 8.84 6.53 -6.07
C TRP A 447 7.70 6.90 -5.09
N VAL A 448 7.23 5.96 -4.27
CA VAL A 448 6.35 6.27 -3.14
C VAL A 448 7.12 7.01 -2.04
N GLY A 449 6.43 7.90 -1.32
CA GLY A 449 7.00 8.71 -0.23
C GLY A 449 7.70 9.99 -0.68
N GLU A 450 7.83 10.24 -1.98
CA GLU A 450 8.34 11.52 -2.50
C GLU A 450 7.44 12.67 -2.01
N GLY A 451 8.05 13.73 -1.45
CA GLY A 451 7.30 14.84 -0.87
C GLY A 451 6.39 14.47 0.32
N GLY A 452 6.56 13.29 0.92
CA GLY A 452 5.69 12.78 1.97
C GLY A 452 4.36 12.17 1.48
N ASP A 453 4.20 11.97 0.17
CA ASP A 453 3.03 11.32 -0.41
C ASP A 453 3.10 9.80 -0.22
N TRP A 454 2.18 9.30 0.61
CA TRP A 454 2.01 7.88 0.92
C TRP A 454 0.61 7.39 0.55
N ASP A 455 -0.11 8.10 -0.30
CA ASP A 455 -1.54 7.85 -0.55
C ASP A 455 -1.79 6.49 -1.18
N LEU A 456 -0.97 6.08 -2.14
CA LEU A 456 -1.05 4.73 -2.71
C LEU A 456 -0.84 3.66 -1.62
N VAL A 457 0.12 3.89 -0.72
CA VAL A 457 0.40 2.95 0.37
C VAL A 457 -0.77 2.91 1.36
N ARG A 458 -1.37 4.05 1.69
CA ARG A 458 -2.59 4.12 2.52
C ARG A 458 -3.77 3.41 1.87
N CYS A 459 -3.98 3.59 0.57
CA CYS A 459 -5.02 2.87 -0.16
C CYS A 459 -4.83 1.35 -0.05
N VAL A 460 -3.61 0.86 -0.32
CA VAL A 460 -3.29 -0.57 -0.26
C VAL A 460 -3.49 -1.11 1.15
N VAL A 461 -2.94 -0.46 2.18
CA VAL A 461 -3.12 -0.89 3.57
C VAL A 461 -4.60 -0.87 3.98
N GLY A 462 -5.33 0.18 3.59
CA GLY A 462 -6.75 0.35 3.90
C GLY A 462 -7.65 -0.74 3.30
N MET A 463 -7.24 -1.41 2.22
CA MET A 463 -7.99 -2.54 1.66
C MET A 463 -8.00 -3.78 2.58
N ASN A 464 -7.16 -3.84 3.62
CA ASN A 464 -7.25 -4.90 4.63
C ASN A 464 -8.49 -4.75 5.54
N ALA A 465 -9.18 -3.60 5.55
CA ALA A 465 -10.38 -3.40 6.37
C ALA A 465 -11.50 -4.41 6.05
N PHE A 466 -11.53 -4.97 4.84
CA PHE A 466 -12.51 -5.99 4.47
C PHE A 466 -12.24 -7.32 5.18
N LEU A 467 -10.96 -7.70 5.28
CA LEU A 467 -10.53 -8.86 6.06
C LEU A 467 -10.80 -8.64 7.55
N GLU A 468 -10.48 -7.46 8.09
CA GLU A 468 -10.80 -7.11 9.48
C GLU A 468 -12.30 -7.30 9.77
N MET A 469 -13.18 -6.86 8.86
CA MET A 469 -14.63 -7.03 8.99
C MET A 469 -15.02 -8.52 9.01
N ARG A 470 -14.44 -9.36 8.14
CA ARG A 470 -14.70 -10.80 8.13
C ARG A 470 -14.19 -11.50 9.39
N GLU A 471 -13.01 -11.14 9.86
CA GLU A 471 -12.42 -11.66 11.09
C GLU A 471 -13.27 -11.28 12.32
N GLY A 472 -13.84 -10.07 12.33
CA GLY A 472 -14.73 -9.60 13.40
C GLY A 472 -15.97 -10.46 13.62
N ILE A 473 -16.46 -11.17 12.59
CA ILE A 473 -17.58 -12.12 12.70
C ILE A 473 -17.27 -13.25 13.71
N LEU A 474 -15.99 -13.62 13.91
CA LEU A 474 -15.58 -14.61 14.92
C LEU A 474 -15.85 -14.16 16.37
N LEU A 475 -15.81 -12.86 16.64
CA LEU A 475 -15.92 -12.32 18.00
C LEU A 475 -17.38 -12.22 18.45
N GLU A 476 -18.33 -12.08 17.51
CA GLU A 476 -19.77 -12.02 17.82
C GLU A 476 -20.38 -13.42 18.00
N ASP A 477 -19.93 -14.43 17.25
CA ASP A 477 -20.45 -15.80 17.33
C ASP A 477 -19.72 -16.70 18.35
N GLY A 478 -18.51 -16.32 18.80
CA GLY A 478 -17.76 -17.03 19.85
C GLY A 478 -18.22 -16.74 21.29
N GLY A 479 -19.24 -15.89 21.46
CA GLY A 479 -19.81 -15.46 22.74
C GLY A 479 -21.09 -16.21 23.18
N LYS A 480 -21.36 -17.40 22.62
CA LYS A 480 -22.49 -18.25 23.05
C LYS A 480 -22.04 -19.60 23.59
#